data_AF-A0A133NEW1-F1
#
_entry.id   AF-A0A133NEW1-F1
#
_cell.length_a   1.000
_cell.length_b   1.000
_cell.length_c   1.000
_cell.angle_alpha   90.00
_cell.angle_beta   90.00
_cell.angle_gamma   90.00
#
_symmetry.space_group_name_H-M   'P 1'
#
loop_
_entity.id
_entity.type
_entity.pdbx_description
1 polymer ?
#
loop_
_entity_poly.entity_id
_entity_poly.type
_entity_poly.pdbx_seq_one_letter_code
_entity_poly.pdbx_strand_id
1 'polypeptide(L)'
;DEARILGNIGPCGKELCCKTFINKFDSVSVKMARDQGLVINPTKISGVCGRLLCCINYEYTQYEEALKDFPAVNQIVKTDIGEGKVVSISPLNNFLYVDVEDKGISRFDIKDIKFNRKEASILKNMKTEEEIENKILEKE
;
A
#
# COMPACT_ATOMS: atom_id res chain seq x y z
N ASP A 1 12.14 -16.76 15.31
CA ASP A 1 12.56 -16.12 16.57
C ASP A 1 14.05 -15.83 16.68
N GLU A 2 14.93 -16.59 16.02
CA GLU A 2 16.37 -16.27 16.01
C GLU A 2 16.68 -14.83 15.59
N ALA A 3 15.98 -14.30 14.58
CA ALA A 3 16.12 -12.90 14.16
C ALA A 3 15.81 -11.89 15.28
N ARG A 4 14.94 -12.20 16.24
CA ARG A 4 14.66 -11.31 17.38
C ARG A 4 15.85 -11.25 18.35
N ILE A 5 16.57 -12.36 18.47
CA ILE A 5 17.70 -12.53 19.40
C ILE A 5 19.00 -12.03 18.76
N LEU A 6 19.26 -12.46 17.52
CA LEU A 6 20.51 -12.25 16.80
C LEU A 6 20.45 -11.09 15.80
N GLY A 7 19.28 -10.82 15.24
CA GLY A 7 19.09 -9.78 14.24
C GLY A 7 19.02 -8.39 14.88
N ASN A 8 19.56 -7.39 14.18
CA ASN A 8 19.55 -6.01 14.65
C ASN A 8 18.87 -5.05 13.68
N ILE A 9 19.00 -5.23 12.36
CA ILE A 9 18.50 -4.27 11.36
C ILE A 9 17.63 -5.00 10.32
N GLY A 10 16.47 -4.43 10.00
CA GLY A 10 15.57 -4.92 8.95
C GLY A 10 15.91 -4.38 7.56
N PRO A 11 15.24 -4.87 6.50
CA PRO A 11 15.48 -4.42 5.13
C PRO A 11 15.14 -2.93 4.91
N CYS A 12 14.36 -2.32 5.80
CA CYS A 12 14.08 -0.89 5.82
C CYS A 12 15.17 -0.03 6.47
N GLY A 13 16.26 -0.63 6.95
CA GLY A 13 17.38 0.07 7.62
C GLY A 13 17.12 0.47 9.08
N LYS A 14 15.97 0.09 9.66
CA LYS A 14 15.63 0.33 11.08
C LYS A 14 15.84 -0.92 11.93
N GLU A 15 15.84 -0.76 13.25
CA GLU A 15 15.84 -1.90 14.17
C GLU A 15 14.63 -2.81 13.92
N LEU A 16 14.81 -4.12 14.09
CA LEU A 16 13.75 -5.09 13.81
C LEU A 16 12.49 -4.81 14.65
N CYS A 17 11.34 -4.76 13.99
CA CYS A 17 10.04 -4.54 14.65
C CYS A 17 9.77 -5.58 15.75
N CYS A 18 10.24 -6.82 15.55
CA CYS A 18 10.10 -7.92 16.51
C CYS A 18 10.96 -7.80 17.78
N LYS A 19 11.94 -6.89 17.77
CA LYS A 19 12.83 -6.59 18.91
C LYS A 19 12.42 -5.32 19.65
N THR A 20 11.63 -4.47 18.99
CA THR A 20 11.25 -3.15 19.48
C THR A 20 9.84 -3.14 20.06
N PHE A 21 8.80 -3.34 19.22
CA PHE A 21 7.41 -3.12 19.63
C PHE A 21 6.43 -4.24 19.23
N ILE A 22 6.78 -5.12 18.29
CA ILE A 22 5.92 -6.23 17.85
C ILE A 22 6.30 -7.52 18.57
N ASN A 23 5.56 -7.86 19.63
CA ASN A 23 5.81 -9.08 20.42
C ASN A 23 4.85 -10.24 20.07
N LYS A 24 3.75 -9.96 19.38
CA LYS A 24 2.76 -10.95 18.93
C LYS A 24 2.80 -11.03 17.40
N PHE A 25 3.05 -12.22 16.89
CA PHE A 25 3.13 -12.46 15.44
C PHE A 25 1.82 -13.11 14.99
N ASP A 26 0.89 -12.28 14.55
CA ASP A 26 -0.27 -12.77 13.80
C ASP A 26 0.16 -13.17 12.38
N SER A 27 -0.61 -14.05 11.74
CA SER A 27 -0.32 -14.52 10.39
C SER A 27 -0.40 -13.38 9.39
N VAL A 28 0.69 -13.13 8.67
CA VAL A 28 0.70 -12.19 7.53
C VAL A 28 0.33 -12.99 6.27
N SER A 29 -0.52 -12.42 5.41
CA SER A 29 -0.85 -13.01 4.11
C SER A 29 -0.30 -12.20 2.95
N VAL A 30 -0.06 -12.84 1.81
CA VAL A 30 0.36 -12.17 0.56
C VAL A 30 -0.70 -11.16 0.10
N LYS A 31 -1.99 -11.46 0.32
CA LYS A 31 -3.10 -10.53 0.07
C LYS A 31 -2.91 -9.20 0.78
N MET A 32 -2.53 -9.21 2.06
CA MET A 32 -2.35 -7.96 2.82
C MET A 32 -1.19 -7.11 2.28
N ALA A 33 -0.16 -7.75 1.74
CA ALA A 33 0.93 -7.03 1.07
C ALA A 33 0.44 -6.37 -0.23
N ARG A 34 -0.35 -7.11 -1.02
CA ARG A 34 -0.97 -6.61 -2.26
C ARG A 34 -1.91 -5.43 -1.99
N ASP A 35 -2.80 -5.58 -1.02
CA ASP A 35 -3.79 -4.57 -0.65
C ASP A 35 -3.09 -3.25 -0.24
N GLN A 36 -1.88 -3.34 0.35
CA GLN A 36 -1.01 -2.21 0.70
C GLN A 36 -0.14 -1.67 -0.44
N GLY A 37 -0.31 -2.18 -1.67
CA GLY A 37 0.46 -1.75 -2.84
C GLY A 37 1.93 -2.19 -2.83
N LEU A 38 2.28 -3.22 -2.04
CA LEU A 38 3.63 -3.78 -2.05
C LEU A 38 3.82 -4.71 -3.24
N VAL A 39 4.98 -4.61 -3.88
CA VAL A 39 5.39 -5.54 -4.95
C VAL A 39 5.54 -6.94 -4.35
N ILE A 40 4.84 -7.92 -4.94
CA ILE A 40 4.83 -9.34 -4.50
C ILE A 40 6.12 -10.05 -4.97
N ASN A 41 7.28 -9.47 -4.65
CA ASN A 41 8.56 -10.13 -4.82
C ASN A 41 8.99 -10.70 -3.46
N PRO A 42 9.23 -12.02 -3.33
CA PRO A 42 9.58 -12.65 -2.05
C PRO A 42 10.72 -11.95 -1.31
N THR A 43 11.73 -11.42 -2.01
CA THR A 43 12.86 -10.70 -1.40
C THR A 43 12.45 -9.34 -0.81
N LYS A 44 11.41 -8.69 -1.36
CA LYS A 44 10.94 -7.37 -0.92
C LYS A 44 9.94 -7.45 0.23
N ILE A 45 9.15 -8.52 0.29
CA ILE A 45 8.10 -8.69 1.32
C ILE A 45 8.50 -9.64 2.45
N SER A 46 9.69 -10.25 2.39
CA SER A 46 10.21 -11.11 3.46
C SER A 46 11.13 -10.34 4.39
N GLY A 47 10.97 -10.57 5.69
CA GLY A 47 11.91 -10.13 6.71
C GLY A 47 13.16 -11.01 6.76
N VAL A 48 14.15 -10.57 7.52
CA VAL A 48 15.43 -11.29 7.73
C VAL A 48 15.26 -12.68 8.34
N CYS A 49 14.09 -12.94 8.95
CA CYS A 49 13.72 -14.24 9.52
C CYS A 49 13.15 -15.23 8.47
N GLY A 50 13.10 -14.85 7.19
CA GLY A 50 12.55 -15.69 6.10
C GLY A 50 11.02 -15.78 6.08
N ARG A 51 10.32 -15.04 6.94
CA ARG A 51 8.85 -14.91 6.94
C ARG A 51 8.44 -13.57 6.34
N LEU A 52 7.18 -13.43 5.97
CA LEU A 52 6.63 -12.14 5.55
C LEU A 52 6.83 -11.05 6.63
N LEU A 53 7.03 -9.82 6.19
CA LEU A 53 7.25 -8.66 7.05
C LEU A 53 6.07 -8.46 8.00
N CYS A 54 6.32 -8.50 9.32
CA CYS A 54 5.27 -8.34 10.33
C CYS A 54 4.66 -6.93 10.38
N CYS A 55 5.36 -5.91 9.84
CA CYS A 55 4.82 -4.56 9.70
C CYS A 55 3.61 -4.51 8.77
N ILE A 56 3.53 -5.41 7.78
CA ILE A 56 2.38 -5.52 6.86
C ILE A 56 1.09 -5.77 7.64
N ASN A 57 1.12 -6.66 8.64
CA ASN A 57 -0.06 -6.90 9.48
C ASN A 57 -0.27 -5.79 10.51
N TYR A 58 0.81 -5.27 11.09
CA TYR A 58 0.73 -4.19 12.08
C TYR A 58 0.03 -2.94 11.54
N GLU A 59 0.32 -2.55 10.30
CA GLU A 59 -0.21 -1.33 9.67
C GLU A 59 -1.55 -1.55 8.95
N TYR A 60 -1.98 -2.80 8.79
CA TYR A 60 -3.08 -3.17 7.88
C TYR A 60 -4.41 -2.49 8.21
N THR A 61 -4.83 -2.53 9.49
CA THR A 61 -6.11 -1.89 9.90
C THR A 61 -6.09 -0.40 9.65
N GLN A 62 -4.98 0.27 9.99
CA GLN A 62 -4.82 1.70 9.77
C GLN A 62 -4.79 2.04 8.27
N TYR A 63 -4.18 1.17 7.47
CA TYR A 63 -4.19 1.30 6.02
C TYR A 63 -5.61 1.18 5.44
N GLU A 64 -6.39 0.17 5.84
CA GLU A 64 -7.78 -0.01 5.38
C GLU A 64 -8.69 1.17 5.74
N GLU A 65 -8.48 1.77 6.92
CA GLU A 65 -9.18 2.98 7.33
C GLU A 65 -8.79 4.18 6.47
N ALA A 66 -7.48 4.44 6.31
CA ALA A 66 -6.98 5.53 5.49
C ALA A 66 -7.42 5.40 4.03
N LEU A 67 -7.45 4.18 3.48
CA LEU A 67 -7.83 3.93 2.10
C LEU A 67 -9.25 4.41 1.76
N LYS A 68 -10.17 4.47 2.75
CA LYS A 68 -11.55 4.95 2.54
C LYS A 68 -11.61 6.42 2.14
N ASP A 69 -10.63 7.21 2.57
CA ASP A 69 -10.55 8.64 2.29
C ASP A 69 -9.82 8.98 0.99
N PHE A 70 -9.22 7.98 0.33
CA PHE A 70 -8.48 8.17 -0.93
C PHE A 70 -9.34 7.93 -2.17
N PRO A 71 -9.04 8.59 -3.31
CA PRO A 71 -9.58 8.22 -4.61
C PRO A 71 -9.05 6.84 -5.06
N ALA A 72 -9.65 6.26 -6.10
CA ALA A 72 -9.11 5.07 -6.72
C ALA A 72 -7.90 5.40 -7.61
N VAL A 73 -6.97 4.47 -7.77
CA VAL A 73 -5.93 4.57 -8.81
C VAL A 73 -6.62 4.61 -10.18
N ASN A 74 -6.09 5.42 -11.10
CA ASN A 74 -6.68 5.75 -12.40
C ASN A 74 -7.95 6.62 -12.38
N GLN A 75 -8.49 7.01 -11.22
CA GLN A 75 -9.61 7.94 -11.16
C GLN A 75 -9.18 9.34 -11.61
N ILE A 76 -10.07 10.06 -12.30
CA ILE A 76 -9.89 11.48 -12.59
C ILE A 76 -10.30 12.30 -11.37
N VAL A 77 -9.40 13.19 -10.94
CA VAL A 77 -9.58 14.02 -9.76
C VAL A 77 -9.26 15.49 -10.07
N LYS A 78 -9.82 16.39 -9.27
CA LYS A 78 -9.59 17.82 -9.41
C LYS A 78 -8.58 18.29 -8.36
N THR A 79 -7.50 18.88 -8.84
CA THR A 79 -6.45 19.51 -8.05
C THR A 79 -6.56 21.05 -8.16
N ASP A 80 -5.73 21.77 -7.41
CA ASP A 80 -5.59 23.22 -7.48
C ASP A 80 -4.97 23.71 -8.80
N ILE A 81 -4.13 22.88 -9.42
CA ILE A 81 -3.44 23.20 -10.67
C ILE A 81 -4.12 22.64 -11.93
N GLY A 82 -5.18 21.84 -11.80
CA GLY A 82 -5.89 21.26 -12.95
C GLY A 82 -6.60 19.94 -12.63
N GLU A 83 -7.24 19.36 -13.64
CA GLU A 83 -7.75 17.99 -13.56
C GLU A 83 -6.64 17.01 -13.95
N GLY A 84 -6.63 15.84 -13.32
CA GLY A 84 -5.58 14.87 -13.53
C GLY A 84 -5.96 13.47 -13.10
N LYS A 85 -5.16 12.50 -13.54
CA LYS A 85 -5.38 11.09 -13.29
C LYS A 85 -4.54 10.62 -12.10
N VAL A 86 -5.15 9.94 -11.14
CA VAL A 86 -4.40 9.37 -10.01
C VAL A 86 -3.47 8.26 -10.49
N VAL A 87 -2.17 8.44 -10.26
CA VAL A 87 -1.12 7.47 -10.64
C VAL A 87 -0.88 6.48 -9.50
N SER A 88 -0.73 6.98 -8.28
CA SER A 88 -0.51 6.16 -7.10
C SER A 88 -0.94 6.90 -5.83
N ILE A 89 -1.23 6.12 -4.79
CA ILE A 89 -1.70 6.63 -3.50
C ILE A 89 -0.73 6.23 -2.40
N SER A 90 -0.64 7.02 -1.34
CA SER A 90 0.10 6.68 -0.13
C SER A 90 -0.77 6.93 1.10
N PRO A 91 -1.70 6.01 1.42
CA PRO A 91 -2.70 6.20 2.47
C PRO A 91 -2.10 6.53 3.83
N LEU A 92 -1.09 5.78 4.27
CA LEU A 92 -0.43 6.00 5.57
C LEU A 92 0.35 7.31 5.65
N ASN A 93 0.69 7.90 4.51
CA ASN A 93 1.44 9.17 4.43
C ASN A 93 0.56 10.37 4.05
N ASN A 94 -0.76 10.19 3.88
CA ASN A 94 -1.72 11.25 3.56
C ASN A 94 -1.45 12.03 2.25
N PHE A 95 -0.76 11.44 1.28
CA PHE A 95 -0.52 12.05 -0.03
C PHE A 95 -0.74 11.08 -1.19
N LEU A 96 -0.88 11.62 -2.40
CA LEU A 96 -0.96 10.86 -3.64
C LEU A 96 -0.26 11.56 -4.79
N TYR A 97 0.01 10.81 -5.85
CA TYR A 97 0.56 11.32 -7.10
C TYR A 97 -0.55 11.38 -8.16
N VAL A 98 -0.67 12.53 -8.80
CA VAL A 98 -1.64 12.79 -9.87
C VAL A 98 -0.87 13.26 -11.10
N ASP A 99 -1.15 12.63 -12.23
CA ASP A 99 -0.70 13.09 -13.54
C ASP A 99 -1.68 14.14 -14.05
N VAL A 100 -1.27 15.40 -13.96
CA VAL A 100 -2.08 16.55 -14.36
C VAL A 100 -1.84 16.84 -15.83
N GLU A 101 -2.92 17.05 -16.59
CA GLU A 101 -2.85 17.36 -18.01
C GLU A 101 -1.90 18.53 -18.27
N ASP A 102 -0.99 18.37 -19.24
CA ASP A 102 0.06 19.32 -19.63
C ASP A 102 1.11 19.71 -18.56
N LYS A 103 1.04 19.14 -17.34
CA LYS A 103 1.97 19.45 -16.24
C LYS A 103 2.75 18.24 -15.74
N GLY A 104 2.25 17.03 -16.01
CA GLY A 104 2.85 15.78 -15.60
C GLY A 104 2.55 15.40 -14.16
N ILE A 105 3.35 14.47 -13.63
CA ILE A 105 3.11 13.86 -12.32
C ILE A 105 3.55 14.80 -11.20
N SER A 106 2.60 15.16 -10.33
CA SER A 106 2.83 15.98 -9.14
C SER A 106 2.26 15.33 -7.88
N ARG A 107 2.86 15.64 -6.73
CA ARG A 107 2.40 15.18 -5.41
C ARG A 107 1.39 16.15 -4.83
N PHE A 108 0.31 15.61 -4.28
CA PHE A 108 -0.74 16.38 -3.58
C PHE A 108 -1.08 15.72 -2.24
N ASP A 109 -1.47 16.52 -1.25
CA ASP A 109 -2.09 15.99 -0.03
C ASP A 109 -3.55 15.61 -0.31
N ILE A 110 -4.06 14.59 0.39
CA ILE A 110 -5.43 14.12 0.19
C ILE A 110 -6.49 15.22 0.43
N LYS A 111 -6.21 16.16 1.34
CA LYS A 111 -7.09 17.28 1.69
C LYS A 111 -7.28 18.28 0.54
N ASP A 112 -6.32 18.34 -0.38
CA ASP A 112 -6.29 19.32 -1.48
C ASP A 112 -6.94 18.78 -2.77
N ILE A 113 -7.44 17.54 -2.73
CA ILE A 113 -8.05 16.87 -3.87
C ILE A 113 -9.56 16.77 -3.70
N LYS A 114 -10.29 17.08 -4.77
CA LYS A 114 -11.73 16.82 -4.88
C LYS A 114 -11.99 15.69 -5.86
N PHE A 115 -12.76 14.69 -5.43
CA PHE A 115 -13.07 13.51 -6.23
C PHE A 115 -14.46 12.95 -5.89
N ASN A 116 -15.01 12.16 -6.81
CA ASN A 116 -16.30 11.50 -6.60
C ASN A 116 -16.11 10.22 -5.78
N ARG A 117 -16.61 10.21 -4.54
CA ARG A 117 -16.52 9.04 -3.63
C ARG A 117 -17.31 7.82 -4.14
N LYS A 118 -18.43 8.01 -4.84
CA LYS A 118 -19.21 6.88 -5.39
C LYS A 118 -18.43 6.18 -6.50
N GLU A 119 -17.85 6.97 -7.40
CA GLU A 119 -16.99 6.47 -8.47
C GLU A 119 -15.74 5.78 -7.89
N ALA A 120 -15.10 6.36 -6.88
CA ALA A 120 -13.97 5.76 -6.19
C ALA A 120 -14.30 4.36 -5.64
N SER A 121 -15.47 4.20 -5.00
CA SER A 121 -15.93 2.91 -4.50
C SER A 121 -16.20 1.90 -5.62
N ILE A 122 -16.69 2.33 -6.78
CA ILE A 122 -16.91 1.45 -7.94
C ILE A 122 -15.57 0.96 -8.49
N LEU A 123 -14.64 1.89 -8.74
CA LEU A 123 -13.33 1.59 -9.31
C LEU A 123 -12.48 0.71 -8.39
N LYS A 124 -12.55 0.89 -7.06
CA LYS A 124 -11.85 0.02 -6.09
C LYS A 124 -12.39 -1.41 -6.04
N ASN A 125 -13.66 -1.61 -6.40
CA ASN A 125 -14.28 -2.94 -6.43
C ASN A 125 -14.16 -3.63 -7.80
N MET A 126 -13.83 -2.87 -8.85
CA MET A 126 -13.49 -3.42 -10.14
C MET A 126 -12.14 -4.12 -10.03
N LYS A 127 -12.14 -5.44 -10.20
CA LYS A 127 -10.88 -6.20 -10.24
C LYS A 127 -10.03 -5.71 -11.40
N THR A 128 -8.82 -5.30 -11.08
CA THR A 128 -7.80 -5.00 -12.08
C THR A 128 -7.36 -6.29 -12.79
N GLU A 129 -6.88 -6.18 -14.04
CA GLU A 129 -6.32 -7.32 -14.79
C GLU A 129 -5.20 -8.00 -14.00
N GLU A 130 -4.39 -7.21 -13.31
CA GLU A 130 -3.30 -7.66 -12.44
C GLU A 130 -3.82 -8.47 -11.21
N GLU A 131 -4.95 -8.10 -10.62
CA GLU A 131 -5.59 -8.89 -9.56
C GLU A 131 -6.19 -10.20 -10.08
N ILE A 132 -6.63 -10.24 -11.34
CA ILE A 132 -7.13 -11.45 -11.98
C ILE A 132 -5.97 -12.40 -12.28
N GLU A 133 -4.88 -11.89 -12.86
CA GLU A 133 -3.68 -12.66 -13.20
C GLU A 133 -3.01 -13.25 -11.95
N ASN A 134 -2.87 -12.45 -10.89
CA ASN A 134 -2.30 -12.93 -9.63
C ASN A 134 -3.19 -13.95 -8.90
N LYS A 135 -4.51 -13.90 -9.08
CA LYS A 135 -5.43 -14.90 -8.53
C LYS A 135 -5.31 -16.26 -9.25
N ILE A 136 -4.81 -16.27 -10.48
CA ILE A 136 -4.48 -17.50 -11.21
C ILE A 136 -3.20 -18.10 -10.60
N LEU A 137 -2.18 -17.28 -10.34
CA LEU A 137 -0.92 -17.72 -9.72
C LEU A 137 -1.07 -18.26 -8.28
N GLU A 138 -2.07 -17.81 -7.52
CA GLU A 138 -2.36 -18.33 -6.17
C GLU A 138 -3.02 -19.72 -6.16
N LYS A 139 -3.47 -20.23 -7.31
CA LYS A 139 -4.14 -21.53 -7.45
C LYS A 139 -3.24 -22.65 -7.97
N GLU A 140 -2.00 -22.33 -8.35
CA GLU A 140 -0.95 -23.28 -8.75
C GLU A 140 0.00 -23.53 -7.58
#